data_AF-A0A950XBW1-F1
#
_entry.id   AF-A0A950XBW1-F1
#
_cell.length_a   1.000
_cell.length_b   1.000
_cell.length_c   1.000
_cell.angle_alpha   90.00
_cell.angle_beta   90.00
_cell.angle_gamma   90.00
#
_symmetry.space_group_name_H-M   'P 1'
#
loop_
_entity.id
_entity.type
_entity.pdbx_description
1 polymer ?
#
loop_
_entity_poly.entity_id
_entity_poly.type
_entity_poly.pdbx_seq_one_letter_code
_entity_poly.pdbx_strand_id
1 'polypeptide(L)'
;MDVQLTPDQKAFARRAIESGRLHSEQDAVQEALALWEERERQRTEFLLTLEDARASLAREEGRLITQDSMRQLAQDVKERGRARLLSELTAPR
;
A
#
# COMPACT_ATOMS: atom_id res chain seq x y z
N MET A 1 29.96 1.74 -5.78
CA MET A 1 29.38 2.83 -4.96
C MET A 1 30.10 2.79 -3.63
N ASP A 2 30.71 3.89 -3.20
CA ASP A 2 31.28 3.98 -1.85
C ASP A 2 30.26 4.67 -0.95
N VAL A 3 29.83 3.99 0.13
CA VAL A 3 28.80 4.46 1.05
C VAL A 3 29.40 4.54 2.44
N GLN A 4 29.43 5.75 2.99
CA GLN A 4 29.91 5.96 4.35
C GLN A 4 28.75 5.79 5.34
N LEU A 5 28.68 4.63 5.98
CA LEU A 5 27.72 4.36 7.04
C LEU A 5 28.02 5.21 8.29
N THR A 6 26.97 5.68 8.96
CA THR A 6 27.10 6.32 10.27
C THR A 6 27.65 5.32 11.31
N PRO A 7 28.24 5.80 12.42
CA PRO A 7 28.72 4.92 13.49
C PRO A 7 27.65 3.94 13.99
N ASP A 8 26.41 4.41 14.13
CA ASP A 8 25.29 3.58 14.59
C ASP A 8 24.86 2.54 13.56
N GLN A 9 24.86 2.89 12.27
CA GLN A 9 24.58 1.93 11.19
C GLN A 9 25.65 0.84 11.15
N LYS A 10 26.92 1.20 11.31
CA LYS A 10 28.02 0.21 11.41
C LYS A 10 27.84 -0.69 12.62
N ALA A 11 27.51 -0.14 13.78
CA ALA A 11 27.25 -0.93 14.99
C ALA A 11 26.06 -1.89 14.80
N PHE A 12 24.98 -1.45 14.13
CA PHE A 12 23.82 -2.29 13.85
C PHE A 12 24.15 -3.43 12.86
N ALA A 13 24.88 -3.12 11.78
CA ALA A 13 25.33 -4.11 10.81
C ALA A 13 26.27 -5.15 11.46
N ARG A 14 27.23 -4.72 12.29
CA ARG A 14 28.12 -5.62 13.03
C ARG A 14 27.38 -6.61 13.91
N ARG A 15 26.38 -6.16 14.68
CA ARG A 15 25.57 -7.08 15.51
C ARG A 15 24.82 -8.12 14.67
N ALA A 16 24.34 -7.73 13.49
CA ALA A 16 23.67 -8.65 12.58
C ALA A 16 24.64 -9.67 11.94
N ILE A 17 25.90 -9.26 11.73
CA ILE A 17 26.95 -10.16 11.26
C ILE A 17 27.38 -11.12 12.37
N GLU A 18 27.60 -10.62 13.59
CA GLU A 18 27.93 -11.43 14.77
C GLU A 18 26.85 -12.47 15.08
N SER A 19 25.58 -12.14 14.83
CA SER A 19 24.47 -13.09 14.98
C SER A 19 24.30 -14.06 13.81
N GLY A 20 25.11 -13.93 12.75
CA GLY A 20 25.02 -14.73 11.52
C GLY A 20 23.84 -14.39 10.61
N ARG A 21 23.12 -13.29 10.86
CA ARG A 21 21.99 -12.86 10.01
C ARG A 21 22.48 -12.26 8.69
N LEU A 22 23.63 -11.59 8.72
CA LEU A 22 24.30 -11.01 7.56
C LEU A 22 25.74 -11.52 7.49
N HIS A 23 26.33 -11.54 6.29
CA HIS A 23 27.72 -11.96 6.11
C HIS A 23 28.66 -10.76 5.97
N SER A 24 28.13 -9.59 5.62
CA SER A 24 28.91 -8.37 5.42
C SER A 24 28.10 -7.08 5.68
N GLU A 25 28.80 -5.94 5.83
CA GLU A 25 28.14 -4.62 5.85
C GLU A 25 27.47 -4.31 4.50
N GLN A 26 27.99 -4.85 3.39
CA GLN A 26 27.41 -4.70 2.06
C GLN A 26 26.03 -5.38 1.97
N ASP A 27 25.85 -6.54 2.63
CA ASP A 27 24.55 -7.23 2.68
C ASP A 27 23.51 -6.33 3.35
N ALA A 28 23.89 -5.60 4.40
CA ALA A 28 22.99 -4.65 5.09
C ALA A 28 22.56 -3.51 4.15
N VAL A 29 23.48 -3.01 3.31
CA VAL A 29 23.18 -1.97 2.33
C VAL A 29 22.23 -2.50 1.25
N GLN A 30 22.47 -3.71 0.75
CA GLN A 30 21.59 -4.35 -0.23
C GLN A 30 20.18 -4.59 0.33
N GLU A 31 20.08 -5.10 1.55
CA GLU A 31 18.79 -5.29 2.24
C GLU A 31 18.07 -3.94 2.42
N ALA A 32 18.78 -2.90 2.86
CA ALA A 32 18.20 -1.56 3.01
C ALA A 32 17.70 -0.97 1.67
N LEU A 33 18.44 -1.18 0.59
CA LEU A 33 18.03 -0.74 -0.75
C LEU A 33 16.82 -1.51 -1.26
N ALA A 34 16.73 -2.82 -1.02
CA ALA A 34 15.56 -3.61 -1.40
C ALA A 34 14.30 -3.16 -0.63
N LEU A 35 14.42 -2.92 0.68
CA LEU A 35 13.33 -2.38 1.49
C LEU A 35 12.92 -0.97 1.05
N TRP A 36 13.90 -0.14 0.68
CA TRP A 36 13.65 1.19 0.16
C TRP A 36 12.92 1.13 -1.19
N GLU A 37 13.36 0.28 -2.12
CA GLU A 37 12.72 0.11 -3.42
C GLU A 37 11.24 -0.28 -3.27
N GLU A 38 10.95 -1.29 -2.45
CA GLU A 38 9.58 -1.73 -2.22
C GLU A 38 8.72 -0.61 -1.64
N ARG A 39 9.26 0.14 -0.67
CA ARG A 39 8.56 1.30 -0.11
C ARG A 39 8.30 2.39 -1.16
N GLU A 40 9.26 2.69 -2.05
CA GLU A 40 9.07 3.69 -3.10
C GLU A 40 8.10 3.21 -4.19
N ARG A 41 8.06 1.91 -4.47
CA ARG A 41 7.06 1.29 -5.36
C ARG A 41 5.65 1.47 -4.79
N GLN A 42 5.45 1.11 -3.52
CA GLN A 42 4.17 1.30 -2.83
C GLN A 42 3.78 2.78 -2.73
N ARG A 43 4.75 3.66 -2.47
CA ARG A 43 4.53 5.12 -2.44
C ARG A 43 4.04 5.62 -3.80
N THR A 44 4.67 5.17 -4.88
CA THR A 44 4.28 5.55 -6.25
C THR A 44 2.86 5.07 -6.57
N GLU A 45 2.55 3.81 -6.27
CA GLU A 45 1.21 3.27 -6.45
C GLU A 45 0.17 4.06 -5.66
N PHE A 46 0.45 4.37 -4.39
CA PHE A 46 -0.43 5.18 -3.57
C PHE A 46 -0.65 6.59 -4.15
N LEU A 47 0.41 7.24 -4.65
CA LEU A 47 0.29 8.56 -5.28
C LEU A 47 -0.62 8.52 -6.52
N LEU A 48 -0.55 7.46 -7.33
CA LEU A 48 -1.46 7.27 -8.46
C LEU A 48 -2.92 7.19 -7.98
N THR A 49 -3.20 6.50 -6.86
CA THR A 49 -4.57 6.47 -6.31
C THR A 49 -5.08 7.85 -5.91
N LEU A 50 -4.20 8.73 -5.42
CA LEU A 50 -4.55 10.11 -5.06
C LEU A 50 -4.77 10.99 -6.29
N GLU A 51 -3.98 10.78 -7.35
CA GLU A 51 -4.16 11.47 -8.63
C GLU A 51 -5.51 11.09 -9.26
N ASP A 52 -5.84 9.79 -9.28
CA ASP A 52 -7.13 9.30 -9.76
C ASP A 52 -8.30 9.86 -8.96
N ALA A 53 -8.20 9.88 -7.63
CA ALA A 53 -9.21 10.47 -6.76
C ALA A 53 -9.41 11.98 -7.04
N ARG A 54 -8.31 12.71 -7.24
CA ARG A 54 -8.36 14.14 -7.61
C ARG A 54 -9.00 14.35 -8.98
N ALA A 55 -8.69 13.51 -9.96
CA ALA A 55 -9.28 13.57 -11.29
C ALA A 55 -10.79 13.22 -11.26
N SER A 56 -11.21 12.30 -10.39
CA SER A 56 -12.63 11.98 -10.16
C SER A 56 -13.41 13.18 -9.60
N LEU A 57 -12.81 13.90 -8.65
CA LEU A 57 -13.40 15.14 -8.13
C LEU A 57 -13.51 16.23 -9.21
N ALA A 58 -12.48 16.39 -10.05
CA ALA A 58 -12.50 17.36 -11.16
C ALA A 58 -13.57 17.02 -12.22
N ARG A 59 -13.97 15.76 -12.32
CA ARG A 59 -15.07 15.27 -13.18
C ARG A 59 -16.44 15.30 -12.48
N GLU A 60 -16.53 15.84 -11.27
CA GLU A 60 -17.75 15.92 -10.46
C GLU A 60 -18.40 14.55 -10.16
N GLU A 61 -17.61 13.48 -10.15
CA GLU A 61 -18.10 12.11 -9.87
C GLU A 61 -18.40 11.87 -8.38
N GLY A 62 -18.13 12.88 -7.55
CA GLY A 62 -18.45 12.87 -6.13
C GLY A 62 -19.96 12.94 -5.86
N ARG A 63 -20.36 12.55 -4.65
CA ARG A 63 -21.73 12.68 -4.15
C ARG A 63 -21.75 13.70 -3.02
N LEU A 64 -22.68 14.66 -3.06
CA LEU A 64 -22.95 15.53 -1.91
C LEU A 64 -23.42 14.69 -0.72
N ILE A 65 -22.80 14.88 0.44
CA ILE A 65 -23.16 14.16 1.66
C ILE A 65 -24.36 14.84 2.31
N THR A 66 -25.53 14.21 2.19
CA THR A 66 -26.78 14.61 2.84
C THR A 66 -27.42 13.37 3.47
N GLN A 67 -28.37 13.56 4.38
CA GLN A 67 -29.06 12.42 5.00
C GLN A 67 -29.74 11.52 3.96
N ASP A 68 -30.37 12.12 2.96
CA ASP A 68 -31.04 11.38 1.88
C ASP A 68 -30.04 10.67 0.96
N SER A 69 -28.94 11.34 0.61
CA SER A 69 -27.93 10.74 -0.27
C SER A 69 -27.21 9.57 0.38
N MET A 70 -27.04 9.60 1.71
CA MET A 70 -26.49 8.50 2.50
C MET A 70 -27.49 7.35 2.68
N ARG A 71 -28.80 7.65 2.85
CA ARG A 71 -29.85 6.62 2.85
C ARG A 71 -29.90 5.87 1.52
N GLN A 72 -29.86 6.60 0.41
CA GLN A 72 -29.79 6.02 -0.94
C GLN A 72 -28.52 5.19 -1.10
N LEU A 73 -27.35 5.72 -0.70
CA LEU A 73 -26.08 4.99 -0.79
C LEU A 73 -26.13 3.66 -0.03
N ALA A 74 -26.67 3.66 1.19
CA ALA A 74 -26.78 2.46 2.00
C ALA A 74 -27.67 1.40 1.34
N GLN A 75 -28.78 1.82 0.72
CA GLN A 75 -29.66 0.91 -0.01
C GLN A 75 -28.96 0.36 -1.26
N ASP A 76 -28.30 1.20 -2.05
CA ASP A 76 -27.54 0.79 -3.24
C ASP A 76 -26.44 -0.23 -2.89
N VAL A 77 -25.70 0.02 -1.81
CA VAL A 77 -24.65 -0.90 -1.31
C VAL A 77 -25.26 -2.23 -0.90
N LYS A 78 -26.39 -2.22 -0.17
CA LYS A 78 -27.09 -3.43 0.27
C LYS A 78 -27.60 -4.27 -0.91
N GLU A 79 -28.18 -3.63 -1.92
CA GLU A 79 -28.69 -4.31 -3.11
C GLU A 79 -27.54 -4.94 -3.92
N ARG A 80 -26.47 -4.20 -4.17
CA ARG A 80 -25.27 -4.73 -4.85
C ARG A 80 -24.64 -5.88 -4.06
N GLY A 81 -24.55 -5.75 -2.74
CA GLY A 81 -24.03 -6.81 -1.88
C GLY A 81 -24.87 -8.09 -1.96
N ARG A 82 -26.20 -7.98 -1.95
CA ARG A 82 -27.11 -9.11 -2.11
C ARG A 82 -27.01 -9.76 -3.49
N ALA A 83 -26.94 -8.96 -4.54
CA ALA A 83 -26.78 -9.45 -5.90
C ALA A 83 -25.47 -10.23 -6.05
N ARG A 84 -24.36 -9.69 -5.54
CA ARG A 84 -23.06 -10.37 -5.53
C ARG A 84 -23.11 -11.69 -4.76
N LEU A 85 -23.67 -11.68 -3.55
CA LEU A 85 -23.79 -12.89 -2.72
C LEU A 85 -24.61 -13.97 -3.44
N LEU A 86 -25.72 -13.60 -4.08
CA LEU A 86 -26.54 -14.54 -4.83
C LEU A 86 -25.76 -15.14 -6.00
N SER A 87 -25.01 -14.32 -6.75
CA SER A 87 -24.13 -14.80 -7.82
C SER A 87 -23.08 -15.77 -7.30
N GLU A 88 -22.45 -15.49 -6.16
CA GLU A 88 -21.45 -16.37 -5.54
C GLU A 88 -22.06 -17.71 -5.08
N LEU A 89 -23.29 -17.70 -4.56
CA LEU A 89 -24.02 -18.91 -4.14
C LEU A 89 -24.54 -19.76 -5.30
N THR A 90 -24.77 -19.15 -6.47
CA THR A 90 -25.31 -19.82 -7.66
C THR A 90 -24.25 -20.17 -8.69
N ALA A 91 -23.01 -19.68 -8.51
CA ALA A 91 -21.88 -20.04 -9.34
C ALA A 91 -21.57 -21.55 -9.20
N PRO A 92 -21.41 -22.29 -10.31
CA PRO A 92 -20.98 -23.68 -10.26
C PRO A 92 -19.58 -23.78 -9.64
N ARG A 93 -19.37 -24.80 -8.80
CA ARG A 93 -18.06 -25.08 -8.17
C ARG A 93 -17.02 -25.54 -9.17
#